data_AF-A0A349QT94-F1
#
_entry.id   AF-A0A349QT94-F1
#
_cell.length_a   1.000
_cell.length_b   1.000
_cell.length_c   1.000
_cell.angle_alpha   90.00
_cell.angle_beta   90.00
_cell.angle_gamma   90.00
#
_symmetry.space_group_name_H-M   'P 1'
#
loop_
_entity.id
_entity.type
_entity.pdbx_description
1 polymer ?
#
loop_
_entity_poly.entity_id
_entity_poly.type
_entity_poly.pdbx_seq_one_letter_code
_entity_poly.pdbx_strand_id
1 'polypeptide(L)'
;IACGAVSGFHSLVSSGTSSKTVSNEKDMPMIGYGAMVVESLLGIVALVVVGAVAVGGTKPEGTPFAIFSSGVAGFLERLGVPVQVATVFMTMCVSALALTSLDSVARIGRMSFQELFYGDSTDPKQMTPAQRVLTNKYFATVITLFFGYLLTLGGYSNVWPLFGSANQLLAAMVLIALAVFLKTTGRTGWTLYIPMFVMLAVTFTALVQKTIALVSNIAAHNATFLVDGLQLIVALLLVVLGVLVAYSCLKKLFTTTKNSEQK
;
A
#
# COMPACT_ATOMS: atom_id res chain seq x y z
N ILE A 1 0.61 10.90 -1.76
CA ILE A 1 -0.83 10.86 -2.14
C ILE A 1 -1.42 9.45 -2.09
N ALA A 2 -0.68 8.38 -2.41
CA ALA A 2 -1.22 7.01 -2.46
C ALA A 2 -1.92 6.51 -1.17
N CYS A 3 -1.59 7.07 -0.01
CA CYS A 3 -2.18 6.69 1.28
C CYS A 3 -3.23 7.69 1.85
N GLY A 4 -3.45 8.84 1.20
CA GLY A 4 -4.02 10.02 1.87
C GLY A 4 -5.55 10.08 2.08
N ALA A 5 -6.33 9.22 1.43
CA ALA A 5 -7.79 9.18 1.62
C ALA A 5 -8.23 7.87 2.30
N VAL A 6 -7.74 6.73 1.80
CA VAL A 6 -7.88 5.39 2.40
C VAL A 6 -6.63 4.61 2.00
N SER A 7 -6.01 3.87 2.93
CA SER A 7 -4.81 3.07 2.66
C SER A 7 -5.01 1.61 3.07
N GLY A 8 -5.01 0.71 2.08
CA GLY A 8 -5.06 -0.74 2.31
C GLY A 8 -3.82 -1.24 3.02
N PHE A 9 -2.65 -0.71 2.65
CA PHE A 9 -1.39 -1.06 3.28
C PHE A 9 -1.33 -0.66 4.75
N HIS A 10 -1.72 0.56 5.13
CA HIS A 10 -1.78 0.95 6.55
C HIS A 10 -2.75 0.07 7.35
N SER A 11 -3.86 -0.33 6.73
CA SER A 11 -4.81 -1.24 7.35
C SER A 11 -4.19 -2.63 7.62
N LEU A 12 -3.45 -3.17 6.66
CA LEU A 12 -2.70 -4.42 6.83
C LEU A 12 -1.63 -4.31 7.92
N VAL A 13 -0.76 -3.30 7.86
CA VAL A 13 0.32 -3.14 8.83
C VAL A 13 -0.23 -2.92 10.24
N SER A 14 -1.21 -2.04 10.40
CA SER A 14 -1.81 -1.73 11.72
C SER A 14 -2.53 -2.93 12.33
N SER A 15 -3.11 -3.82 11.50
CA SER A 15 -3.77 -5.05 11.98
C SER A 15 -2.82 -6.04 12.64
N GLY A 16 -1.53 -6.00 12.31
CA GLY A 16 -0.49 -6.84 12.92
C GLY A 16 0.35 -6.12 13.99
N THR A 17 0.19 -4.80 14.15
CA THR A 17 1.03 -3.98 15.03
C THR A 17 0.18 -3.20 16.03
N SER A 18 -0.32 -2.03 15.66
CA SER A 18 -1.09 -1.14 16.55
C SER A 18 -2.29 -1.83 17.18
N SER A 19 -3.00 -2.69 16.44
CA SER A 19 -4.15 -3.44 16.96
C SER A 19 -3.80 -4.35 18.16
N LYS A 20 -2.54 -4.77 18.28
CA LYS A 20 -2.04 -5.65 19.34
C LYS A 20 -1.41 -4.90 20.51
N THR A 21 -1.12 -3.61 20.34
CA THR A 21 -0.48 -2.77 21.36
C THR A 21 -1.46 -1.78 22.01
N VAL A 22 -2.61 -1.53 21.36
CA VAL A 22 -3.68 -0.71 21.94
C VAL A 22 -4.29 -1.44 23.14
N SER A 23 -4.31 -0.76 24.29
CA SER A 23 -4.83 -1.32 25.55
C SER A 23 -6.34 -1.17 25.69
N ASN A 24 -6.93 -0.12 25.11
CA ASN A 24 -8.36 0.17 25.19
C ASN A 24 -8.95 0.61 23.84
N GLU A 25 -10.18 0.17 23.52
CA GLU A 25 -10.92 0.61 22.32
C GLU A 25 -11.09 2.14 22.29
N LYS A 26 -11.16 2.80 23.45
CA LYS A 26 -11.24 4.26 23.58
C LYS A 26 -9.98 5.01 23.11
N ASP A 27 -8.83 4.34 23.04
CA ASP A 27 -7.58 4.93 22.56
C ASP A 27 -7.48 4.86 21.03
N MET A 28 -8.26 3.98 20.39
CA MET A 28 -8.23 3.76 18.94
C MET A 28 -8.51 5.03 18.12
N PRO A 29 -9.47 5.90 18.46
CA PRO A 29 -9.70 7.14 17.72
C PRO A 29 -8.48 8.04 17.73
N MET A 30 -7.87 8.28 18.90
CA MET A 30 -6.70 9.17 19.01
C MET A 30 -5.50 8.60 18.22
N ILE A 31 -5.26 7.30 18.31
CA ILE A 31 -4.13 6.65 17.63
C ILE A 31 -4.36 6.61 16.10
N GLY A 32 -5.52 6.09 15.66
CA GLY A 32 -5.83 5.93 14.25
C GLY A 32 -6.06 7.27 13.55
N TYR A 33 -6.99 8.08 14.05
CA TYR A 33 -7.31 9.38 13.46
C TYR A 33 -6.15 10.37 13.61
N GLY A 34 -5.51 10.41 14.79
CA GLY A 34 -4.35 11.29 15.02
C GLY A 34 -3.19 10.98 14.07
N ALA A 35 -2.89 9.70 13.83
CA ALA A 35 -1.87 9.30 12.85
C ALA A 35 -2.23 9.79 11.44
N MET A 36 -3.48 9.63 11.00
CA MET A 36 -3.93 10.11 9.69
C MET A 36 -3.86 11.63 9.54
N VAL A 37 -4.14 12.39 10.62
CA VAL A 37 -4.00 13.85 10.63
C VAL A 37 -2.54 14.26 10.45
N VAL A 38 -1.62 13.63 11.18
CA VAL A 38 -0.17 13.90 11.07
C VAL A 38 0.36 13.50 9.68
N GLU A 39 -0.09 12.38 9.13
CA GLU A 39 0.27 11.97 7.77
C GLU A 39 -0.26 12.97 6.72
N SER A 40 -1.49 13.46 6.90
CA SER A 40 -2.08 14.48 6.03
C SER A 40 -1.30 15.79 6.08
N LEU A 41 -0.86 16.20 7.28
CA LEU A 41 0.01 17.36 7.46
C LEU A 41 1.33 17.18 6.69
N LEU A 42 1.98 16.02 6.81
CA LEU A 42 3.19 15.72 6.03
C LEU A 42 2.94 15.79 4.52
N GLY A 43 1.79 15.28 4.06
CA GLY A 43 1.37 15.38 2.66
C GLY A 43 1.23 16.83 2.17
N ILE A 44 0.62 17.70 2.98
CA ILE A 44 0.50 19.13 2.69
C ILE A 44 1.88 19.79 2.63
N VAL A 45 2.75 19.52 3.62
CA VAL A 45 4.12 20.05 3.64
C VAL A 45 4.88 19.62 2.38
N ALA A 46 4.76 18.36 1.96
CA ALA A 46 5.40 17.88 0.74
C ALA A 46 4.90 18.61 -0.51
N LEU A 47 3.61 18.92 -0.61
CA LEU A 47 3.05 19.70 -1.72
C LEU A 47 3.57 21.14 -1.71
N VAL A 48 3.62 21.79 -0.55
CA VAL A 48 4.18 23.14 -0.39
C VAL A 48 5.65 23.16 -0.79
N VAL A 49 6.44 22.19 -0.31
CA VAL A 49 7.86 22.07 -0.64
C VAL A 49 8.05 21.93 -2.14
N VAL A 50 7.36 20.98 -2.79
CA VAL A 50 7.45 20.77 -4.25
C VAL A 50 7.03 22.02 -5.02
N GLY A 51 5.97 22.70 -4.59
CA GLY A 51 5.52 23.95 -5.22
C GLY A 51 6.53 25.09 -5.06
N ALA A 52 7.18 25.20 -3.90
CA ALA A 52 8.17 26.24 -3.61
C ALA A 52 9.47 26.06 -4.39
N VAL A 53 9.87 24.82 -4.67
CA VAL A 53 11.08 24.51 -5.45
C VAL A 53 10.83 24.43 -6.96
N ALA A 54 9.57 24.40 -7.41
CA ALA A 54 9.25 24.36 -8.82
C ALA A 54 9.64 25.67 -9.53
N VAL A 55 10.26 25.57 -10.70
CA VAL A 55 10.70 26.72 -11.50
C VAL A 55 9.97 26.66 -12.84
N GLY A 56 9.29 27.75 -13.24
CA GLY A 56 8.58 27.78 -14.53
C GLY A 56 7.45 26.74 -14.67
N GLY A 57 6.87 26.30 -13.55
CA GLY A 57 5.83 25.26 -13.53
C GLY A 57 6.37 23.83 -13.68
N THR A 58 7.68 23.63 -13.73
CA THR A 58 8.29 22.31 -13.80
C THR A 58 8.89 21.93 -12.44
N LYS A 59 8.74 20.65 -12.08
CA LYS A 59 9.37 20.09 -10.89
C LYS A 59 10.91 20.05 -11.08
N PRO A 60 11.72 20.26 -10.04
CA PRO A 60 13.16 20.11 -10.14
C PRO A 60 13.58 18.70 -10.57
N GLU A 61 14.76 18.60 -11.16
CA GLU A 61 15.39 17.31 -11.43
C GLU A 61 15.89 16.66 -10.14
N GLY A 62 15.84 15.33 -10.11
CA GLY A 62 16.28 14.53 -8.97
C GLY A 62 15.23 13.55 -8.46
N THR A 63 15.59 12.81 -7.42
CA THR A 63 14.69 11.88 -6.75
C THR A 63 13.70 12.64 -5.86
N PRO A 64 12.51 12.09 -5.57
CA PRO A 64 11.57 12.71 -4.63
C PRO A 64 12.20 13.06 -3.27
N PHE A 65 13.13 12.23 -2.80
CA PHE A 65 13.85 12.45 -1.54
C PHE A 65 14.81 13.64 -1.62
N ALA A 66 15.54 13.78 -2.72
CA ALA A 66 16.43 14.92 -2.93
C ALA A 66 15.64 16.23 -3.03
N ILE A 67 14.55 16.24 -3.81
CA ILE A 67 13.68 17.41 -4.01
C ILE A 67 13.05 17.87 -2.68
N PHE A 68 12.51 16.92 -1.90
CA PHE A 68 11.93 17.24 -0.61
C PHE A 68 12.99 17.78 0.37
N SER A 69 14.14 17.11 0.44
CA SER A 69 15.21 17.48 1.38
C SER A 69 15.82 18.84 1.06
N SER A 70 16.06 19.14 -0.22
CA SER A 70 16.60 20.44 -0.65
C SER A 70 15.60 21.57 -0.42
N GLY A 71 14.31 21.35 -0.68
CA GLY A 71 13.30 22.37 -0.46
C GLY A 71 13.09 22.68 1.02
N VAL A 72 13.09 21.68 1.90
CA VAL A 72 13.07 21.92 3.36
C VAL A 72 14.37 22.58 3.82
N ALA A 73 15.52 22.17 3.29
CA ALA A 73 16.80 22.78 3.64
C ALA A 73 16.88 24.27 3.26
N GLY A 74 16.38 24.65 2.09
CA GLY A 74 16.30 26.06 1.68
C GLY A 74 15.39 26.90 2.57
N PHE A 75 14.33 26.30 3.15
CA PHE A 75 13.54 26.98 4.17
C PHE A 75 14.31 27.13 5.49
N LEU A 76 14.97 26.07 5.97
CA LEU A 76 15.75 26.11 7.21
C LEU A 76 16.95 27.06 7.12
N GLU A 77 17.50 27.28 5.92
CA GLU A 77 18.52 28.29 5.67
C GLU A 77 18.03 29.70 6.00
N ARG A 78 16.77 30.03 5.70
CA ARG A 78 16.16 31.31 6.08
C ARG A 78 16.03 31.49 7.59
N LEU A 79 16.04 30.39 8.34
CA LEU A 79 16.03 30.39 9.80
C LEU A 79 17.44 30.40 10.41
N GLY A 80 18.49 30.50 9.58
CA GLY A 80 19.90 30.58 10.01
C GLY A 80 20.63 29.23 10.08
N VAL A 81 20.03 28.14 9.63
CA VAL A 81 20.69 26.82 9.58
C VAL A 81 21.51 26.70 8.29
N PRO A 82 22.81 26.35 8.34
CA PRO A 82 23.58 26.15 7.12
C PRO A 82 22.93 25.13 6.17
N VAL A 83 22.77 25.49 4.90
CA VAL A 83 22.02 24.69 3.91
C VAL A 83 22.59 23.28 3.75
N GLN A 84 23.91 23.11 3.83
CA GLN A 84 24.55 21.80 3.74
C GLN A 84 24.14 20.91 4.93
N VAL A 85 24.12 21.46 6.15
CA VAL A 85 23.73 20.74 7.36
C VAL A 85 22.25 20.35 7.28
N ALA A 86 21.39 21.29 6.90
CA ALA A 86 19.96 21.05 6.75
C ALA A 86 19.67 19.99 5.67
N THR A 87 20.37 20.04 4.53
CA THR A 87 20.19 19.08 3.43
C THR A 87 20.60 17.68 3.84
N VAL A 88 21.77 17.52 4.47
CA VAL A 88 22.26 16.21 4.94
C VAL A 88 21.32 15.64 6.00
N PHE A 89 20.90 16.45 6.97
CA PHE A 89 19.98 16.03 8.01
C PHE A 89 18.63 15.59 7.44
N MET A 90 18.02 16.39 6.58
CA MET A 90 16.73 16.05 5.97
C MET A 90 16.82 14.81 5.07
N THR A 91 17.89 14.68 4.29
CA THR A 91 18.11 13.50 3.44
C THR A 91 18.26 12.24 4.29
N MET A 92 18.97 12.33 5.41
CA MET A 92 19.11 11.22 6.36
C MET A 92 17.75 10.85 6.96
N CYS A 93 16.95 11.81 7.42
CA CYS A 93 15.62 11.55 7.99
C CYS A 93 14.69 10.83 6.99
N VAL A 94 14.63 11.32 5.75
CA VAL A 94 13.78 10.73 4.70
C VAL A 94 14.29 9.34 4.29
N SER A 95 15.61 9.15 4.22
CA SER A 95 16.21 7.84 3.94
C SER A 95 15.94 6.84 5.06
N ALA A 96 16.06 7.27 6.32
CA ALA A 96 15.74 6.44 7.48
C ALA A 96 14.28 6.00 7.50
N LEU A 97 13.35 6.91 7.16
CA LEU A 97 11.92 6.61 6.98
C LEU A 97 11.69 5.56 5.89
N ALA A 98 12.35 5.70 4.74
CA ALA A 98 12.22 4.76 3.62
C ALA A 98 12.78 3.37 3.99
N LEU A 99 13.93 3.32 4.67
CA LEU A 99 14.58 2.06 5.06
C LEU A 99 13.80 1.32 6.16
N THR A 100 13.26 2.02 7.15
CA THR A 100 12.39 1.38 8.17
C THR A 100 11.08 0.88 7.57
N SER A 101 10.51 1.61 6.61
CA SER A 101 9.35 1.15 5.85
C SER A 101 9.70 -0.11 5.03
N LEU A 102 10.86 -0.14 4.38
CA LEU A 102 11.32 -1.31 3.63
C LEU A 102 11.54 -2.53 4.52
N ASP A 103 12.15 -2.39 5.71
CA ASP A 103 12.31 -3.49 6.66
C ASP A 103 10.94 -4.08 7.07
N SER A 104 9.99 -3.19 7.38
CA SER A 104 8.63 -3.59 7.74
C SER A 104 7.93 -4.33 6.59
N VAL A 105 8.04 -3.81 5.36
CA VAL A 105 7.47 -4.43 4.16
C VAL A 105 8.11 -5.78 3.87
N ALA A 106 9.44 -5.89 3.95
CA ALA A 106 10.15 -7.15 3.73
C ALA A 106 9.72 -8.23 4.73
N ARG A 107 9.52 -7.83 5.99
CA ARG A 107 9.04 -8.72 7.06
C ARG A 107 7.60 -9.17 6.81
N ILE A 108 6.71 -8.24 6.49
CA ILE A 108 5.29 -8.52 6.20
C ILE A 108 5.19 -9.39 4.94
N GLY A 109 5.88 -9.03 3.86
CA GLY A 109 5.90 -9.79 2.62
C GLY A 109 6.36 -11.23 2.82
N ARG A 110 7.41 -11.46 3.63
CA ARG A 110 7.81 -12.80 4.04
C ARG A 110 6.69 -13.53 4.78
N MET A 111 6.08 -12.91 5.80
CA MET A 111 5.03 -13.55 6.59
C MET A 111 3.80 -13.90 5.73
N SER A 112 3.34 -12.95 4.91
CA SER A 112 2.24 -13.18 3.97
C SER A 112 2.55 -14.28 2.94
N PHE A 113 3.80 -14.36 2.46
CA PHE A 113 4.20 -15.45 1.57
C PHE A 113 4.17 -16.81 2.29
N GLN A 114 4.69 -16.88 3.52
CA GLN A 114 4.67 -18.11 4.31
C GLN A 114 3.24 -18.55 4.63
N GLU A 115 2.34 -17.62 4.95
CA GLU A 115 0.92 -17.87 5.22
C GLU A 115 0.18 -18.51 4.05
N LEU A 116 0.57 -18.24 2.80
CA LEU A 116 -0.03 -18.89 1.62
C LEU A 116 0.24 -20.41 1.57
N PHE A 117 1.30 -20.88 2.22
CA PHE A 117 1.75 -22.28 2.17
C PHE A 117 1.66 -23.01 3.51
N TYR A 118 1.35 -22.30 4.61
CA TYR A 118 1.00 -22.93 5.86
C TYR A 118 -0.33 -23.68 5.72
N GLY A 119 -0.35 -24.94 6.17
CA GLY A 119 -1.58 -25.71 6.33
C GLY A 119 -2.15 -25.54 7.74
N ASP A 120 -2.94 -26.51 8.19
CA ASP A 120 -3.56 -26.49 9.54
C ASP A 120 -2.53 -26.53 10.69
N SER A 121 -1.27 -26.86 10.39
CA SER A 121 -0.19 -26.96 11.36
C SER A 121 1.06 -26.20 10.88
N THR A 122 1.70 -25.50 11.81
CA THR A 122 2.99 -24.82 11.61
C THR A 122 4.19 -25.68 12.00
N ASP A 123 3.96 -26.94 12.43
CA ASP A 123 5.02 -27.87 12.80
C ASP A 123 5.75 -28.38 11.54
N PRO A 124 7.06 -28.11 11.39
CA PRO A 124 7.86 -28.58 10.25
C PRO A 124 7.76 -30.09 10.02
N LYS A 125 7.53 -30.89 11.07
CA LYS A 125 7.44 -32.36 10.97
C LYS A 125 6.24 -32.82 10.15
N GLN A 126 5.15 -32.06 10.16
CA GLN A 126 3.90 -32.38 9.45
C GLN A 126 3.83 -31.76 8.04
N MET A 127 4.81 -30.93 7.68
CA MET A 127 4.86 -30.25 6.39
C MET A 127 5.48 -31.12 5.30
N THR A 128 4.93 -31.03 4.10
CA THR A 128 5.54 -31.62 2.90
C THR A 128 6.91 -31.00 2.62
N PRO A 129 7.83 -31.69 1.91
CA PRO A 129 9.15 -31.14 1.57
C PRO A 129 9.07 -29.80 0.83
N ALA A 130 8.09 -29.63 -0.07
CA ALA A 130 7.86 -28.36 -0.78
C ALA A 130 7.40 -27.25 0.17
N GLN A 131 6.46 -27.53 1.08
CA GLN A 131 6.03 -26.56 2.09
C GLN A 131 7.17 -26.14 3.01
N ARG A 132 8.09 -27.04 3.38
CA ARG A 132 9.27 -26.68 4.20
C ARG A 132 10.20 -25.69 3.51
N VAL A 133 10.38 -25.81 2.19
CA VAL A 133 11.19 -24.87 1.41
C VAL A 133 10.48 -23.53 1.28
N LEU A 134 9.20 -23.54 0.88
CA LEU A 134 8.41 -22.33 0.67
C LEU A 134 8.16 -21.54 1.97
N THR A 135 8.09 -22.23 3.10
CA THR A 135 7.92 -21.60 4.42
C THR A 135 9.25 -21.31 5.13
N ASN A 136 10.40 -21.63 4.53
CA ASN A 136 11.70 -21.27 5.09
C ASN A 136 11.89 -19.75 5.11
N LYS A 137 12.33 -19.20 6.25
CA LYS A 137 12.55 -17.76 6.44
C LYS A 137 13.42 -17.13 5.35
N TYR A 138 14.54 -17.78 5.01
CA TYR A 138 15.50 -17.24 4.05
C TYR A 138 14.97 -17.32 2.62
N PHE A 139 14.38 -18.46 2.24
CA PHE A 139 13.79 -18.63 0.92
C PHE A 139 12.65 -17.64 0.68
N ALA A 140 11.71 -17.53 1.63
CA ALA A 140 10.58 -16.61 1.55
C ALA A 140 11.02 -15.14 1.50
N THR A 141 12.07 -14.74 2.21
CA THR A 141 12.64 -13.39 2.08
C THR A 141 13.28 -13.16 0.71
N VAL A 142 14.12 -14.10 0.25
CA VAL A 142 14.81 -13.95 -1.05
C VAL A 142 13.80 -13.87 -2.19
N ILE A 143 12.82 -14.77 -2.23
CA ILE A 143 11.84 -14.81 -3.32
C ILE A 143 10.98 -13.54 -3.36
N THR A 144 10.52 -13.05 -2.21
CA THR A 144 9.68 -11.84 -2.13
C THR A 144 10.45 -10.58 -2.49
N LEU A 145 11.69 -10.44 -2.01
CA LEU A 145 12.55 -9.30 -2.36
C LEU A 145 13.05 -9.35 -3.80
N PHE A 146 13.29 -10.55 -4.36
CA PHE A 146 13.72 -10.71 -5.74
C PHE A 146 12.68 -10.17 -6.74
N PHE A 147 11.41 -10.55 -6.59
CA PHE A 147 10.35 -10.01 -7.45
C PHE A 147 10.10 -8.52 -7.20
N GLY A 148 10.23 -8.06 -5.96
CA GLY A 148 10.21 -6.63 -5.64
C GLY A 148 11.31 -5.87 -6.39
N TYR A 149 12.54 -6.37 -6.37
CA TYR A 149 13.67 -5.81 -7.11
C TYR A 149 13.44 -5.81 -8.63
N LEU A 150 12.97 -6.92 -9.21
CA LEU A 150 12.65 -6.98 -10.64
C LEU A 150 11.63 -5.91 -11.06
N LEU A 151 10.63 -5.64 -10.23
CA LEU A 151 9.68 -4.57 -10.48
C LEU A 151 10.35 -3.18 -10.46
N THR A 152 11.35 -2.95 -9.59
CA THR A 152 12.07 -1.67 -9.56
C THR A 152 12.86 -1.39 -10.85
N LEU A 153 13.30 -2.44 -11.56
CA LEU A 153 13.95 -2.29 -12.88
C LEU A 153 12.99 -1.74 -13.94
N GLY A 154 11.68 -1.87 -13.74
CA GLY A 154 10.63 -1.32 -14.60
C GLY A 154 10.46 0.20 -14.52
N GLY A 155 11.18 0.86 -13.62
CA GLY A 155 11.15 2.31 -13.45
C GLY A 155 9.99 2.81 -12.59
N TYR A 156 10.28 3.84 -11.78
CA TYR A 156 9.35 4.40 -10.81
C TYR A 156 7.98 4.77 -11.41
N SER A 157 7.98 5.49 -12.54
CA SER A 157 6.76 5.99 -13.18
C SER A 157 5.80 4.89 -13.63
N ASN A 158 6.33 3.70 -13.89
CA ASN A 158 5.54 2.58 -14.40
C ASN A 158 5.07 1.64 -13.27
N VAL A 159 5.86 1.50 -12.21
CA VAL A 159 5.48 0.73 -11.00
C VAL A 159 4.43 1.47 -10.17
N TRP A 160 4.52 2.80 -10.10
CA TRP A 160 3.69 3.61 -9.22
C TRP A 160 2.18 3.43 -9.43
N PRO A 161 1.65 3.39 -10.67
CA PRO A 161 0.23 3.13 -10.89
C PRO A 161 -0.21 1.72 -10.48
N LEU A 162 0.64 0.71 -10.67
CA LEU A 162 0.35 -0.67 -10.24
C LEU A 162 0.28 -0.75 -8.71
N PHE A 163 1.25 -0.14 -8.03
CA PHE A 163 1.25 -0.02 -6.57
C PHE A 163 -0.02 0.68 -6.08
N GLY A 164 -0.39 1.80 -6.71
CA GLY A 164 -1.61 2.52 -6.40
C GLY A 164 -2.84 1.63 -6.49
N SER A 165 -3.05 0.95 -7.62
CA SER A 165 -4.20 0.06 -7.81
C SER A 165 -4.21 -1.12 -6.84
N ALA A 166 -3.06 -1.75 -6.57
CA ALA A 166 -2.96 -2.84 -5.60
C ALA A 166 -3.33 -2.38 -4.18
N ASN A 167 -2.84 -1.20 -3.77
CA ASN A 167 -3.14 -0.62 -2.47
C ASN A 167 -4.63 -0.30 -2.31
N GLN A 168 -5.28 0.21 -3.37
CA GLN A 168 -6.71 0.51 -3.34
C GLN A 168 -7.58 -0.76 -3.32
N LEU A 169 -7.13 -1.83 -3.97
CA LEU A 169 -7.83 -3.11 -3.88
C LEU A 169 -7.79 -3.70 -2.46
N LEU A 170 -6.63 -3.61 -1.79
CA LEU A 170 -6.49 -3.96 -0.37
C LEU A 170 -7.39 -3.09 0.52
N ALA A 171 -7.48 -1.79 0.23
CA ALA A 171 -8.36 -0.88 0.96
C ALA A 171 -9.84 -1.29 0.82
N ALA A 172 -10.28 -1.63 -0.39
CA ALA A 172 -11.64 -2.09 -0.64
C ALA A 172 -11.96 -3.38 0.14
N MET A 173 -11.03 -4.34 0.19
CA MET A 173 -11.20 -5.56 1.00
C MET A 173 -11.40 -5.27 2.48
N VAL A 174 -10.60 -4.35 3.03
CA VAL A 174 -10.71 -3.96 4.44
C VAL A 174 -12.05 -3.28 4.72
N LEU A 175 -12.47 -2.35 3.87
CA LEU A 175 -13.78 -1.67 4.02
C LEU A 175 -14.94 -2.67 4.01
N ILE A 176 -14.88 -3.70 3.17
CA ILE A 176 -15.88 -4.75 3.14
C ILE A 176 -15.82 -5.61 4.40
N ALA A 177 -14.63 -6.03 4.83
CA ALA A 177 -14.47 -6.81 6.06
C ALA A 177 -15.06 -6.07 7.26
N LEU A 178 -14.81 -4.76 7.36
CA LEU A 178 -15.41 -3.89 8.38
C LEU A 178 -16.93 -3.78 8.22
N ALA A 179 -17.45 -3.60 6.99
CA ALA A 179 -18.89 -3.54 6.75
C ALA A 179 -19.61 -4.85 7.15
N VAL A 180 -19.01 -6.00 6.84
CA VAL A 180 -19.53 -7.31 7.26
C VAL A 180 -19.46 -7.45 8.78
N PHE A 181 -18.35 -7.06 9.42
CA PHE A 181 -18.19 -7.08 10.88
C PHE A 181 -19.24 -6.20 11.59
N LEU A 182 -19.50 -4.99 11.12
CA LEU A 182 -20.53 -4.12 11.70
C LEU A 182 -21.94 -4.71 11.50
N LYS A 183 -22.19 -5.35 10.35
CA LYS A 183 -23.46 -6.02 10.08
C LYS A 183 -23.70 -7.22 11.01
N THR A 184 -22.67 -8.03 11.28
CA THR A 184 -22.78 -9.20 12.18
C THR A 184 -22.88 -8.80 13.64
N THR A 185 -22.21 -7.71 14.06
CA THR A 185 -22.24 -7.20 15.44
C THR A 185 -23.43 -6.27 15.72
N GLY A 186 -24.28 -5.99 14.73
CA GLY A 186 -25.43 -5.11 14.85
C GLY A 186 -25.10 -3.62 15.01
N ARG A 187 -23.81 -3.22 14.88
CA ARG A 187 -23.34 -1.84 14.94
C ARG A 187 -23.70 -1.07 13.65
N THR A 188 -23.81 0.25 13.71
CA THR A 188 -24.13 1.09 12.54
C THR A 188 -22.91 1.19 11.61
N GLY A 189 -23.07 0.72 10.36
CA GLY A 189 -21.99 0.74 9.34
C GLY A 189 -22.28 1.58 8.11
N TRP A 190 -23.29 2.45 8.15
CA TRP A 190 -23.77 3.17 6.97
C TRP A 190 -22.71 4.09 6.34
N THR A 191 -21.83 4.65 7.17
CA THR A 191 -20.72 5.53 6.75
C THR A 191 -19.64 4.79 5.95
N LEU A 192 -19.56 3.46 6.02
CA LEU A 192 -18.57 2.66 5.30
C LEU A 192 -19.01 2.32 3.87
N TYR A 193 -20.32 2.23 3.61
CA TYR A 193 -20.81 1.77 2.30
C TYR A 193 -20.44 2.74 1.18
N ILE A 194 -20.54 4.06 1.40
CA ILE A 194 -20.21 5.05 0.39
C ILE A 194 -18.72 4.97 0.00
N PRO A 195 -17.75 5.07 0.95
CA PRO A 195 -16.33 4.87 0.64
C PRO A 195 -16.07 3.52 -0.03
N MET A 196 -16.70 2.43 0.43
CA MET A 196 -16.50 1.11 -0.13
C MET A 196 -16.84 1.03 -1.63
N PHE A 197 -18.01 1.52 -2.04
CA PHE A 197 -18.42 1.49 -3.45
C PHE A 197 -17.58 2.43 -4.31
N VAL A 198 -17.28 3.63 -3.81
CA VAL A 198 -16.41 4.60 -4.52
C VAL A 198 -15.01 4.00 -4.72
N MET A 199 -14.44 3.38 -3.69
CA MET A 199 -13.12 2.75 -3.77
C MET A 199 -13.09 1.60 -4.77
N LEU A 200 -14.10 0.73 -4.78
CA LEU A 200 -14.21 -0.33 -5.79
C LEU A 200 -14.32 0.25 -7.20
N ALA A 201 -15.20 1.24 -7.41
CA ALA A 201 -15.39 1.86 -8.72
C ALA A 201 -14.10 2.48 -9.25
N VAL A 202 -13.43 3.32 -8.46
CA VAL A 202 -12.17 3.97 -8.83
C VAL A 202 -11.08 2.94 -9.13
N THR A 203 -10.97 1.89 -8.32
CA THR A 203 -9.97 0.83 -8.51
C THR A 203 -10.19 0.07 -9.81
N PHE A 204 -11.44 -0.33 -10.10
CA PHE A 204 -11.76 -1.03 -11.36
C PHE A 204 -11.56 -0.15 -12.58
N THR A 205 -11.99 1.11 -12.53
CA THR A 205 -11.76 2.06 -13.64
C THR A 205 -10.27 2.25 -13.90
N ALA A 206 -9.44 2.41 -12.86
CA ALA A 206 -8.00 2.56 -13.01
C ALA A 206 -7.33 1.29 -13.59
N LEU A 207 -7.71 0.10 -13.12
CA LEU A 207 -7.19 -1.17 -13.64
C LEU A 207 -7.56 -1.41 -15.10
N VAL A 208 -8.79 -1.08 -15.51
CA VAL A 208 -9.23 -1.17 -16.91
C VAL A 208 -8.45 -0.20 -17.78
N GLN A 209 -8.34 1.07 -17.39
CA GLN A 209 -7.56 2.07 -18.13
C GLN A 209 -6.10 1.66 -18.30
N LYS A 210 -5.48 1.10 -17.26
CA LYS A 210 -4.09 0.64 -17.32
C LYS A 210 -3.92 -0.59 -18.21
N THR A 211 -4.84 -1.55 -18.14
CA THR A 211 -4.83 -2.73 -19.01
C THR A 211 -4.94 -2.33 -20.48
N ILE A 212 -5.86 -1.41 -20.83
CA ILE A 212 -6.02 -0.90 -22.20
C ILE A 212 -4.73 -0.21 -22.67
N ALA A 213 -4.12 0.65 -21.85
CA ALA A 213 -2.88 1.34 -22.21
C ALA A 213 -1.72 0.35 -22.47
N LEU A 214 -1.57 -0.67 -21.64
CA LEU A 214 -0.53 -1.70 -21.80
C LEU A 214 -0.76 -2.53 -23.08
N VAL A 215 -1.99 -2.96 -23.34
CA VAL A 215 -2.35 -3.70 -24.57
C VAL A 215 -2.10 -2.86 -25.81
N SER A 216 -2.44 -1.57 -25.78
CA SER A 216 -2.17 -0.63 -26.87
C SER A 216 -0.66 -0.45 -27.12
N ASN A 217 0.15 -0.36 -26.07
CA ASN A 217 1.61 -0.24 -26.19
C ASN A 217 2.27 -1.49 -26.80
N ILE A 218 1.78 -2.67 -26.42
CA ILE A 218 2.24 -3.96 -26.98
C ILE A 218 1.83 -4.09 -28.45
N ALA A 219 0.59 -3.72 -28.77
CA ALA A 219 0.09 -3.69 -30.15
C ALA A 219 0.88 -2.72 -31.04
N ALA A 220 1.40 -1.63 -30.47
CA ALA A 220 2.23 -0.65 -31.18
C ALA A 220 3.71 -1.05 -31.34
N HIS A 221 4.12 -2.26 -30.93
CA HIS A 221 5.50 -2.77 -30.98
C HIS A 221 6.55 -1.91 -30.24
N ASN A 222 6.11 -0.98 -29.38
CA ASN A 222 6.99 -0.15 -28.55
C ASN A 222 7.26 -0.76 -27.17
N ALA A 223 6.80 -1.99 -26.93
CA ALA A 223 6.86 -2.63 -25.63
C ALA A 223 8.21 -3.30 -25.36
N THR A 224 8.81 -2.96 -24.23
CA THR A 224 9.96 -3.66 -23.68
C THR A 224 9.47 -4.79 -22.77
N PHE A 225 9.75 -6.04 -23.12
CA PHE A 225 9.20 -7.20 -22.40
C PHE A 225 9.48 -7.17 -20.89
N LEU A 226 10.68 -6.73 -20.50
CA LEU A 226 11.10 -6.69 -19.09
C LEU A 226 10.29 -5.67 -18.26
N VAL A 227 9.81 -4.59 -18.88
CA VAL A 227 9.06 -3.52 -18.21
C VAL A 227 7.56 -3.70 -18.46
N ASP A 228 7.14 -3.63 -19.71
CA ASP A 228 5.73 -3.65 -20.11
C ASP A 228 5.12 -5.05 -19.96
N GLY A 229 5.90 -6.11 -20.21
CA GLY A 229 5.46 -7.50 -20.06
C GLY A 229 5.24 -7.88 -18.59
N LEU A 230 6.22 -7.60 -17.72
CA LEU A 230 6.09 -7.84 -16.28
C LEU A 230 4.92 -7.04 -15.68
N GLN A 231 4.74 -5.79 -16.12
CA GLN A 231 3.63 -4.95 -15.67
C GLN A 231 2.28 -5.45 -16.15
N LEU A 232 2.18 -5.93 -17.38
CA LEU A 232 0.95 -6.54 -17.89
C LEU A 232 0.57 -7.76 -17.06
N ILE A 233 1.53 -8.64 -16.75
CA ILE A 233 1.28 -9.82 -15.91
C ILE A 233 0.71 -9.40 -14.56
N VAL A 234 1.36 -8.45 -13.88
CA VAL A 234 0.89 -7.95 -12.57
C VAL A 234 -0.47 -7.26 -12.69
N ALA A 235 -0.70 -6.45 -13.72
CA ALA A 235 -1.98 -5.80 -13.96
C ALA A 235 -3.11 -6.81 -14.14
N LEU A 236 -2.91 -7.85 -14.95
CA LEU A 236 -3.88 -8.91 -15.17
C LEU A 236 -4.17 -9.69 -13.88
N LEU A 237 -3.14 -10.02 -13.10
CA LEU A 237 -3.32 -10.66 -11.80
C LEU A 237 -4.14 -9.78 -10.85
N LEU A 238 -3.90 -8.47 -10.83
CA LEU A 238 -4.68 -7.52 -10.03
C LEU A 238 -6.13 -7.37 -10.51
N VAL A 239 -6.39 -7.44 -11.82
CA VAL A 239 -7.75 -7.45 -12.37
C VAL A 239 -8.49 -8.71 -11.94
N VAL A 240 -7.89 -9.89 -12.11
CA VAL A 240 -8.48 -11.17 -11.70
C VAL A 240 -8.76 -11.16 -10.21
N LEU A 241 -7.78 -10.78 -9.39
CA LEU A 241 -7.94 -10.65 -7.95
C LEU A 241 -9.06 -9.65 -7.62
N GLY A 242 -9.10 -8.50 -8.30
CA GLY A 242 -10.14 -7.49 -8.14
C GLY A 242 -11.54 -8.04 -8.35
N VAL A 243 -11.75 -8.76 -9.45
CA VAL A 243 -13.04 -9.39 -9.78
C VAL A 243 -13.41 -10.45 -8.75
N LEU A 244 -12.49 -11.35 -8.39
CA LEU A 244 -12.70 -12.39 -7.39
C LEU A 244 -13.09 -11.81 -6.03
N VAL A 245 -12.37 -10.75 -5.63
CA VAL A 245 -12.62 -10.01 -4.40
C VAL A 245 -14.00 -9.38 -4.44
N ALA A 246 -14.31 -8.58 -5.47
CA ALA A 246 -15.60 -7.90 -5.56
C ALA A 246 -16.77 -8.88 -5.55
N TYR A 247 -16.67 -9.98 -6.29
CA TYR A 247 -17.69 -11.03 -6.30
C TYR A 247 -17.87 -11.67 -4.92
N SER A 248 -16.78 -12.14 -4.31
CA SER A 248 -16.81 -12.80 -3.00
C SER A 248 -17.32 -11.87 -1.90
N CYS A 249 -16.90 -10.60 -1.97
CA CYS A 249 -17.27 -9.54 -1.04
C CYS A 249 -18.73 -9.14 -1.13
N LEU A 250 -19.24 -8.85 -2.33
CA LEU A 250 -20.64 -8.51 -2.54
C LEU A 250 -21.53 -9.68 -2.13
N LYS A 251 -21.17 -10.91 -2.53
CA LYS A 251 -21.88 -12.11 -2.10
C LYS A 251 -21.96 -12.20 -0.58
N LYS A 252 -20.82 -12.12 0.13
CA LYS A 252 -20.79 -12.20 1.60
C LYS A 252 -21.61 -11.09 2.26
N LEU A 253 -21.53 -9.86 1.76
CA LEU A 253 -22.27 -8.73 2.32
C LEU A 253 -23.79 -8.90 2.18
N PHE A 254 -24.26 -9.43 1.05
CA PHE A 254 -25.68 -9.66 0.81
C PHE A 254 -26.22 -10.94 1.45
N THR A 255 -25.40 -12.00 1.60
CA THR A 255 -25.83 -13.25 2.26
C THR A 255 -25.74 -13.20 3.78
N THR A 256 -24.88 -12.35 4.36
CA THR A 256 -24.76 -12.24 5.82
C THR A 256 -26.04 -11.65 6.40
N THR A 257 -26.75 -12.43 7.21
CA THR A 257 -27.91 -12.00 7.99
C THR A 257 -27.46 -11.41 9.33
N LYS A 258 -28.28 -10.54 9.93
CA LYS A 258 -28.03 -10.04 11.29
C LYS A 258 -28.10 -11.24 12.23
N ASN A 259 -26.99 -11.61 12.85
CA ASN A 259 -27.06 -12.53 14.00
C ASN A 259 -27.71 -11.76 15.15
N SER A 260 -28.90 -12.20 15.54
CA SER A 260 -29.68 -11.68 16.66
C SER A 260 -29.18 -12.18 18.03
N GLU A 261 -28.00 -12.79 18.10
CA GLU A 261 -27.46 -13.38 19.32
C GLU A 261 -26.11 -12.77 19.70
N GLN A 262 -26.18 -11.70 20.48
CA GLN A 262 -25.33 -11.45 21.65
C GLN A 262 -25.87 -10.18 22.33
N LYS A 263 -26.86 -10.40 23.20
CA LYS A 263 -27.18 -9.51 24.31
C LYS A 263 -26.19 -9.77 25.44
#